data_AF-A0A1B8FW13-F1
#
_entry.id   AF-A0A1B8FW13-F1
#
_cell.length_a   1.000
_cell.length_b   1.000
_cell.length_c   1.000
_cell.angle_alpha   90.00
_cell.angle_beta   90.00
_cell.angle_gamma   90.00
#
_symmetry.space_group_name_H-M   'P 1'
#
loop_
_entity.id
_entity.type
_entity.pdbx_description
1 polymer ?
#
loop_
_entity_poly.entity_id
_entity_poly.type
_entity_poly.pdbx_seq_one_letter_code
_entity_poly.pdbx_strand_id
1 'polypeptide(L)'
;MLPLHFDVKLGKTLWIVTKGNLELQEWIEDMTSKDGRLEDRSFGTVRQCFIFSLAVHLLLCQWSCKEWRWYILWLEETIAEATTHVHLPRGPGEHRKEYSHADFQSIQVYEDKASHVAMILEANSYVLESLRTYYRGLLDNSDIEIRELCHDEIVSFCAKIDNLILNSRMEIARAKVLVEIASGRRDLVLQFIQSQGAEKMEQLTISMHQMSDLSQKEAVAMRIITVVTLIYLPATFVSTLFSTDIVKYQDQSSGGTTDSLGNVCVSFSSLALSRWFEVTLPLRAITLGLGYWAFKMAEKKRKGFEILPNYALDKGSMG
;
A
#
# COMPACT_ATOMS: atom_id res chain seq x y z
N MET A 1 -28.90 16.09 -18.18
CA MET A 1 -30.21 16.32 -18.84
C MET A 1 -30.44 17.83 -18.85
N LEU A 2 -30.63 18.45 -20.00
CA LEU A 2 -31.00 19.86 -20.08
C LEU A 2 -32.52 19.94 -20.26
N PRO A 3 -33.26 20.76 -19.49
CA PRO A 3 -34.71 20.79 -19.55
C PRO A 3 -35.19 21.49 -20.82
N LEU A 4 -36.36 21.08 -21.32
CA LEU A 4 -36.93 21.58 -22.56
C LEU A 4 -38.33 22.18 -22.45
N HIS A 5 -38.54 23.12 -23.35
CA HIS A 5 -39.66 24.02 -23.43
C HIS A 5 -40.85 23.35 -24.12
N PHE A 6 -42.01 23.33 -23.45
CA PHE A 6 -43.30 22.99 -24.03
C PHE A 6 -44.03 24.29 -24.40
N ASP A 7 -44.27 24.49 -25.70
CA ASP A 7 -45.07 25.63 -26.17
C ASP A 7 -46.55 25.27 -26.08
N VAL A 8 -47.20 25.81 -25.04
CA VAL A 8 -48.63 25.61 -24.74
C VAL A 8 -49.54 26.15 -25.86
N LYS A 9 -49.15 27.19 -26.59
CA LYS A 9 -49.98 27.80 -27.64
C LYS A 9 -49.93 27.01 -28.94
N LEU A 10 -48.77 26.44 -29.26
CA LEU A 10 -48.56 25.69 -30.50
C LEU A 10 -48.63 24.17 -30.31
N GLY A 11 -48.69 23.68 -29.07
CA GLY A 11 -48.67 22.25 -28.74
C GLY A 11 -47.36 21.55 -29.15
N LYS A 12 -46.28 22.32 -29.30
CA LYS A 12 -44.98 21.81 -29.76
C LYS A 12 -44.06 21.55 -28.58
N THR A 13 -43.36 20.42 -28.64
CA THR A 13 -42.34 20.04 -27.68
C THR A 13 -41.04 19.76 -28.41
N LEU A 14 -39.92 20.25 -27.92
CA LEU A 14 -38.59 19.87 -28.39
C LEU A 14 -37.96 18.96 -27.31
N TRP A 15 -37.08 18.04 -27.71
CA TRP A 15 -36.32 17.17 -26.81
C TRP A 15 -34.86 17.10 -27.25
N ILE A 16 -33.91 17.28 -26.32
CA ILE A 16 -32.47 17.11 -26.57
C ILE A 16 -31.94 16.10 -25.55
N VAL A 17 -31.71 14.88 -26.03
CA VAL A 17 -31.13 13.79 -25.23
C VAL A 17 -29.68 13.63 -25.64
N THR A 18 -28.75 14.01 -24.75
CA THR A 18 -27.30 14.03 -25.05
C THR A 18 -26.62 12.67 -24.88
N LYS A 19 -27.33 11.68 -24.33
CA LYS A 19 -26.88 10.29 -24.20
C LYS A 19 -28.11 9.38 -24.26
N GLY A 20 -28.28 8.64 -25.34
CA GLY A 20 -29.28 7.58 -25.49
C GLY A 20 -28.57 6.28 -25.85
N ASN A 21 -28.86 5.20 -25.12
CA ASN A 21 -28.55 3.86 -25.62
C ASN A 21 -29.68 3.40 -26.56
N LEU A 22 -29.45 2.32 -27.31
CA LEU A 22 -30.46 1.75 -28.21
C LEU A 22 -31.76 1.39 -27.46
N GLU A 23 -31.67 0.98 -26.19
CA GLU A 23 -32.85 0.66 -25.37
C GLU A 23 -33.75 1.88 -25.12
N LEU A 24 -33.18 3.07 -24.90
CA LEU A 24 -33.98 4.28 -24.73
C LEU A 24 -34.69 4.67 -26.03
N GLN A 25 -34.02 4.46 -27.17
CA GLN A 25 -34.63 4.64 -28.48
C GLN A 25 -35.78 3.63 -28.68
N GLU A 26 -35.54 2.34 -28.42
CA GLU A 26 -36.55 1.28 -28.50
C GLU A 26 -37.75 1.56 -27.60
N TRP A 27 -37.55 2.08 -26.39
CA TRP A 27 -38.68 2.41 -25.50
C TRP A 27 -39.50 3.61 -25.97
N ILE A 28 -38.84 4.63 -26.53
CA ILE A 28 -39.55 5.76 -27.11
C ILE A 28 -40.29 5.32 -28.38
N GLU A 29 -39.68 4.45 -29.19
CA GLU A 29 -40.29 3.82 -30.35
C GLU A 29 -41.48 2.95 -29.92
N ASP A 30 -41.39 2.14 -28.87
CA ASP A 30 -42.49 1.33 -28.36
C ASP A 30 -43.66 2.18 -27.83
N MET A 31 -43.38 3.28 -27.13
CA MET A 31 -44.43 4.23 -26.71
C MET A 31 -45.13 4.89 -27.89
N THR A 32 -44.40 5.13 -28.99
CA THR A 32 -44.92 5.80 -30.20
C THR A 32 -45.45 4.82 -31.26
N SER A 33 -45.12 3.54 -31.15
CA SER A 33 -45.47 2.46 -32.08
C SER A 33 -46.92 2.01 -31.90
N LYS A 34 -47.38 1.12 -32.79
CA LYS A 34 -48.73 0.59 -32.84
C LYS A 34 -49.18 -0.21 -31.60
N ASP A 35 -48.31 -0.37 -30.60
CA ASP A 35 -48.58 -1.06 -29.33
C ASP A 35 -48.57 -0.15 -28.08
N GLY A 36 -48.17 1.13 -28.17
CA GLY A 36 -48.20 2.09 -27.04
C GLY A 36 -49.62 2.47 -26.54
N ARG A 37 -49.79 3.13 -25.38
CA ARG A 37 -51.16 3.47 -24.91
C ARG A 37 -51.83 4.43 -25.90
N LEU A 38 -53.15 4.30 -26.09
CA LEU A 38 -53.90 5.16 -27.03
C LEU A 38 -53.72 6.66 -26.76
N GLU A 39 -53.60 7.03 -25.48
CA GLU A 39 -53.32 8.39 -25.02
C GLU A 39 -51.95 8.90 -25.50
N ASP A 40 -50.96 8.02 -25.61
CA ASP A 40 -49.57 8.33 -25.98
C ASP A 40 -49.37 8.41 -27.51
N ARG A 41 -50.39 8.11 -28.32
CA ARG A 41 -50.35 8.18 -29.79
C ARG A 41 -51.22 9.26 -30.41
N SER A 42 -52.05 9.91 -29.59
CA SER A 42 -52.95 10.94 -30.05
C SER A 42 -52.26 12.31 -29.98
N PHE A 43 -52.19 13.02 -31.10
CA PHE A 43 -51.58 14.37 -31.19
C PHE A 43 -52.59 15.41 -31.68
N GLY A 44 -53.87 15.09 -31.64
CA GLY A 44 -54.93 15.89 -32.26
C GLY A 44 -55.31 17.13 -31.45
N THR A 45 -54.94 17.19 -30.16
CA THR A 45 -55.27 18.29 -29.25
C THR A 45 -54.08 18.68 -28.39
N VAL A 46 -54.04 19.95 -27.94
CA VAL A 46 -53.00 20.47 -27.03
C VAL A 46 -52.91 19.64 -25.75
N ARG A 47 -54.06 19.19 -25.21
CA ARG A 47 -54.14 18.28 -24.06
C ARG A 47 -53.37 16.98 -24.32
N GLN A 48 -53.61 16.33 -25.44
CA GLN A 48 -52.95 15.06 -25.76
C GLN A 48 -51.44 15.23 -25.98
N CYS A 49 -51.01 16.30 -26.67
CA CYS A 49 -49.59 16.63 -26.82
C CYS A 49 -48.92 16.86 -25.45
N PHE A 50 -49.63 17.49 -24.52
CA PHE A 50 -49.14 17.70 -23.15
C PHE A 50 -49.04 16.39 -22.36
N ILE A 51 -50.06 15.52 -22.43
CA ILE A 51 -50.05 14.20 -21.77
C ILE A 51 -48.89 13.35 -22.30
N PHE A 52 -48.67 13.34 -23.62
CA PHE A 52 -47.53 12.66 -24.22
C PHE A 52 -46.19 13.22 -23.71
N SER A 53 -46.07 14.55 -23.58
CA SER A 53 -44.88 15.18 -23.01
C SER A 53 -44.61 14.74 -21.57
N LEU A 54 -45.65 14.64 -20.73
CA LEU A 54 -45.54 14.08 -19.38
C LEU A 54 -45.10 12.62 -19.39
N ALA A 55 -45.63 11.80 -20.30
CA ALA A 55 -45.25 10.39 -20.43
C ALA A 55 -43.76 10.24 -20.80
N VAL A 56 -43.28 11.03 -21.77
CA VAL A 56 -41.86 11.05 -22.17
C VAL A 56 -40.96 11.51 -21.01
N HIS A 57 -41.33 12.59 -20.30
CA HIS A 57 -40.59 13.02 -19.11
C HIS A 57 -40.51 11.93 -18.05
N LEU A 58 -41.63 11.23 -17.79
CA LEU A 58 -41.66 10.16 -16.82
C LEU A 58 -40.75 9.00 -17.24
N LEU A 59 -40.78 8.61 -18.51
CA LEU A 59 -39.91 7.54 -19.03
C LEU A 59 -38.43 7.90 -18.80
N LEU A 60 -38.05 9.14 -19.12
CA LEU A 60 -36.67 9.61 -18.93
C LEU A 60 -36.26 9.61 -17.45
N CYS A 61 -37.19 9.99 -16.56
CA CYS A 61 -36.98 9.94 -15.11
C CYS A 61 -36.85 8.49 -14.60
N GLN A 62 -37.65 7.57 -15.12
CA GLN A 62 -37.57 6.16 -14.76
C GLN A 62 -36.25 5.55 -15.24
N TRP A 63 -35.84 5.85 -16.47
CA TRP A 63 -34.59 5.39 -17.04
C TRP A 63 -33.37 5.89 -16.25
N SER A 64 -33.35 7.17 -15.87
CA SER A 64 -32.23 7.74 -15.10
C SER A 64 -32.07 7.14 -13.70
N CYS A 65 -33.14 6.55 -13.17
CA CYS A 65 -33.16 5.90 -11.86
C CYS A 65 -33.10 4.36 -11.95
N LYS A 66 -33.13 3.79 -13.15
CA LYS A 66 -33.14 2.34 -13.34
C LYS A 66 -31.75 1.75 -13.06
N GLU A 67 -31.74 0.49 -12.66
CA GLU A 67 -30.54 -0.37 -12.53
C GLU A 67 -29.53 -0.03 -11.44
N TRP A 68 -29.60 1.16 -10.82
CA TRP A 68 -28.72 1.54 -9.71
C TRP A 68 -28.74 0.55 -8.55
N ARG A 69 -29.91 -0.02 -8.24
CA ARG A 69 -30.07 -1.05 -7.21
C ARG A 69 -29.18 -2.29 -7.46
N TRP A 70 -29.12 -2.75 -8.71
CA TRP A 70 -28.32 -3.91 -9.09
C TRP A 70 -26.84 -3.58 -9.09
N TYR A 71 -26.48 -2.38 -9.52
CA TYR A 71 -25.10 -1.91 -9.48
C TYR A 71 -24.59 -1.76 -8.03
N ILE A 72 -25.41 -1.21 -7.12
CA ILE A 72 -25.07 -1.11 -5.69
C ILE A 72 -24.94 -2.52 -5.09
N LEU A 73 -25.85 -3.45 -5.40
CA LEU A 73 -25.74 -4.83 -4.94
C LEU A 73 -24.43 -5.49 -5.41
N TRP A 74 -24.07 -5.30 -6.69
CA TRP A 74 -22.81 -5.80 -7.22
C TRP A 74 -21.60 -5.20 -6.50
N LEU A 75 -21.62 -3.90 -6.16
CA LEU A 75 -20.56 -3.28 -5.35
C LEU A 75 -20.49 -3.89 -3.96
N GLU A 76 -21.63 -4.14 -3.30
CA GLU A 76 -21.67 -4.80 -1.97
C GLU A 76 -21.04 -6.19 -2.01
N GLU A 77 -21.42 -7.01 -2.99
CA GLU A 77 -20.88 -8.35 -3.19
C GLU A 77 -19.38 -8.30 -3.46
N THR A 78 -18.94 -7.39 -4.33
CA THR A 78 -17.52 -7.25 -4.68
C THR A 78 -16.67 -6.81 -3.48
N ILE A 79 -17.16 -5.84 -2.69
CA ILE A 79 -16.47 -5.39 -1.48
C ILE A 79 -16.46 -6.52 -0.43
N ALA A 80 -17.55 -7.28 -0.29
CA ALA A 80 -17.60 -8.43 0.60
C ALA A 80 -16.60 -9.51 0.19
N GLU A 81 -16.55 -9.88 -1.08
CA GLU A 81 -15.63 -10.88 -1.60
C GLU A 81 -14.17 -10.48 -1.36
N ALA A 82 -13.80 -9.25 -1.72
CA ALA A 82 -12.44 -8.71 -1.52
C ALA A 82 -11.99 -8.74 -0.05
N THR A 83 -12.96 -8.62 0.88
CA THR A 83 -12.71 -8.49 2.31
C THR A 83 -13.08 -9.73 3.13
N THR A 84 -13.46 -10.83 2.48
CA THR A 84 -13.89 -12.08 3.12
C THR A 84 -12.93 -12.55 4.22
N HIS A 85 -11.62 -12.49 3.94
CA HIS A 85 -10.59 -12.98 4.86
C HIS A 85 -10.19 -11.99 5.95
N VAL A 86 -10.73 -10.76 5.95
CA VAL A 86 -10.49 -9.75 6.99
C VAL A 86 -11.16 -10.20 8.29
N HIS A 87 -12.30 -10.88 8.19
CA HIS A 87 -13.14 -11.29 9.31
C HIS A 87 -12.78 -12.67 9.90
N LEU A 88 -11.80 -13.37 9.32
CA LEU A 88 -11.41 -14.69 9.80
C LEU A 88 -10.50 -14.57 11.03
N PRO A 89 -10.66 -15.45 12.05
CA PRO A 89 -9.71 -15.53 13.14
C PRO A 89 -8.30 -15.82 12.61
N ARG A 90 -7.31 -15.34 13.35
CA ARG A 90 -5.88 -15.53 13.04
C ARG A 90 -5.18 -16.23 14.21
N GLY A 91 -5.46 -17.52 14.35
CA GLY A 91 -4.80 -18.43 15.28
C GLY A 91 -3.65 -19.23 14.64
N PRO A 92 -2.82 -19.91 15.45
CA PRO A 92 -1.80 -20.83 14.95
C PRO A 92 -2.45 -21.95 14.13
N GLY A 93 -2.04 -22.11 12.86
CA GLY A 93 -2.55 -23.14 11.94
C GLY A 93 -3.73 -22.72 11.06
N GLU A 94 -4.24 -21.50 11.21
CA GLU A 94 -5.31 -20.97 10.36
C GLU A 94 -4.77 -20.32 9.08
N HIS A 95 -5.56 -20.31 7.99
CA HIS A 95 -5.17 -19.69 6.72
C HIS A 95 -5.00 -18.18 6.86
N ARG A 96 -3.75 -17.73 6.96
CA ARG A 96 -3.39 -16.30 6.96
C ARG A 96 -3.27 -15.81 5.53
N LYS A 97 -4.34 -15.22 4.98
CA LYS A 97 -4.22 -14.45 3.73
C LYS A 97 -3.22 -13.30 3.97
N GLU A 98 -2.17 -13.26 3.15
CA GLU A 98 -1.29 -12.10 3.07
C GLU A 98 -1.98 -11.01 2.27
N TYR A 99 -2.15 -9.84 2.88
CA TYR A 99 -2.71 -8.67 2.21
C TYR A 99 -1.59 -7.85 1.58
N SER A 100 -1.83 -7.40 0.34
CA SER A 100 -0.96 -6.50 -0.40
C SER A 100 -1.54 -5.09 -0.47
N HIS A 101 -0.70 -4.12 -0.82
CA HIS A 101 -1.15 -2.78 -1.19
C HIS A 101 -2.15 -2.79 -2.35
N ALA A 102 -2.09 -3.80 -3.23
CA ALA A 102 -3.07 -3.96 -4.30
C ALA A 102 -4.48 -4.27 -3.77
N ASP A 103 -4.61 -5.11 -2.73
CA ASP A 103 -5.90 -5.39 -2.10
C ASP A 103 -6.49 -4.10 -1.48
N PHE A 104 -5.66 -3.31 -0.79
CA PHE A 104 -6.07 -2.01 -0.24
C PHE A 104 -6.58 -1.06 -1.34
N GLN A 105 -5.82 -0.92 -2.44
CA GLN A 105 -6.20 -0.06 -3.56
C GLN A 105 -7.49 -0.54 -4.23
N SER A 106 -7.69 -1.85 -4.36
CA SER A 106 -8.91 -2.40 -4.95
C SER A 106 -10.16 -2.00 -4.15
N ILE A 107 -10.10 -2.10 -2.82
CA ILE A 107 -11.20 -1.70 -1.93
C ILE A 107 -11.46 -0.20 -2.06
N GLN A 108 -10.42 0.62 -2.09
CA GLN A 108 -10.54 2.07 -2.29
C GLN A 108 -11.24 2.41 -3.62
N VAL A 109 -10.93 1.71 -4.71
CA VAL A 109 -11.61 1.93 -5.99
C VAL A 109 -13.11 1.63 -5.89
N TYR A 110 -13.52 0.61 -5.12
CA TYR A 110 -14.94 0.31 -4.93
C TYR A 110 -15.62 1.30 -3.97
N GLU A 111 -14.92 1.78 -2.95
CA GLU A 111 -15.36 2.88 -2.07
C GLU A 111 -15.64 4.15 -2.88
N ASP A 112 -14.71 4.56 -3.75
CA ASP A 112 -14.85 5.72 -4.63
C ASP A 112 -16.05 5.56 -5.58
N LYS A 113 -16.25 4.35 -6.13
CA LYS A 113 -17.41 4.04 -6.98
C LYS A 113 -18.72 4.16 -6.21
N ALA A 114 -18.80 3.65 -4.98
CA ALA A 114 -20.01 3.76 -4.16
C ALA A 114 -20.32 5.24 -3.81
N SER A 115 -19.30 6.02 -3.49
CA SER A 115 -19.42 7.46 -3.28
C SER A 115 -19.94 8.19 -4.52
N HIS A 116 -19.40 7.86 -5.70
CA HIS A 116 -19.84 8.45 -6.96
C HIS A 116 -21.30 8.10 -7.28
N VAL A 117 -21.76 6.87 -6.99
CA VAL A 117 -23.17 6.49 -7.14
C VAL A 117 -24.06 7.36 -6.25
N ALA A 118 -23.69 7.57 -4.99
CA ALA A 118 -24.45 8.43 -4.08
C ALA A 118 -24.56 9.86 -4.64
N MET A 119 -23.46 10.44 -5.15
CA MET A 119 -23.45 11.77 -5.75
C MET A 119 -24.37 11.88 -6.98
N ILE A 120 -24.31 10.89 -7.89
CA ILE A 120 -25.16 10.88 -9.10
C ILE A 120 -26.63 10.79 -8.73
N LEU A 121 -26.97 9.90 -7.79
CA LEU A 121 -28.36 9.72 -7.35
C LEU A 121 -28.89 10.96 -6.61
N GLU A 122 -28.06 11.65 -5.84
CA GLU A 122 -28.42 12.93 -5.21
C GLU A 122 -28.72 14.00 -6.27
N ALA A 123 -27.85 14.13 -7.28
CA ALA A 123 -28.08 15.06 -8.39
C ALA A 123 -29.37 14.74 -9.16
N ASN A 124 -29.63 13.44 -9.42
CA ASN A 124 -30.87 13.01 -10.07
C ASN A 124 -32.10 13.30 -9.19
N SER A 125 -32.04 13.03 -7.88
CA SER A 125 -33.11 13.34 -6.94
C SER A 125 -33.45 14.84 -6.95
N TYR A 126 -32.44 15.71 -7.01
CA TYR A 126 -32.66 17.16 -7.11
C TYR A 126 -33.37 17.57 -8.41
N VAL A 127 -33.00 16.95 -9.54
CA VAL A 127 -33.67 17.21 -10.83
C VAL A 127 -35.13 16.74 -10.77
N LEU A 128 -35.40 15.58 -10.20
CA LEU A 128 -36.76 15.07 -10.00
C LEU A 128 -37.60 16.00 -9.11
N GLU A 129 -37.02 16.49 -8.01
CA GLU A 129 -37.67 17.46 -7.12
C GLU A 129 -37.98 18.78 -7.84
N SER A 130 -37.05 19.26 -8.66
CA SER A 130 -37.24 20.47 -9.47
C SER A 130 -38.37 20.28 -10.49
N LEU A 131 -38.42 19.12 -11.16
CA LEU A 131 -39.45 18.77 -12.14
C LEU A 131 -40.83 18.72 -11.49
N ARG A 132 -40.95 18.01 -10.36
CA ARG A 132 -42.18 17.95 -9.55
C ARG A 132 -42.64 19.35 -9.12
N THR A 133 -41.71 20.18 -8.66
CA THR A 133 -42.02 21.55 -8.19
C THR A 133 -42.52 22.42 -9.34
N TYR A 134 -41.90 22.33 -10.52
CA TYR A 134 -42.36 23.01 -11.71
C TYR A 134 -43.79 22.63 -12.10
N TYR A 135 -44.11 21.33 -12.15
CA TYR A 135 -45.44 20.87 -12.55
C TYR A 135 -46.52 21.13 -11.50
N ARG A 136 -46.19 21.12 -10.20
CA ARG A 136 -47.11 21.62 -9.17
C ARG A 136 -47.34 23.12 -9.28
N GLY A 137 -46.27 23.89 -9.45
CA GLY A 137 -46.38 25.34 -9.64
C GLY A 137 -47.17 25.72 -10.89
N LEU A 138 -47.20 24.85 -11.90
CA LEU A 138 -48.06 25.00 -13.07
C LEU A 138 -49.54 24.91 -12.68
N LEU A 139 -49.96 23.95 -11.83
CA LEU A 139 -51.34 23.87 -11.34
C LEU A 139 -51.77 25.11 -10.55
N ASP A 140 -50.83 25.71 -9.81
CA ASP A 140 -51.09 26.88 -8.97
C ASP A 140 -51.20 28.19 -9.79
N ASN A 141 -50.46 28.30 -10.90
CA ASN A 141 -50.31 29.54 -11.68
C ASN A 141 -50.85 29.50 -13.13
N SER A 142 -51.37 28.36 -13.60
CA SER A 142 -51.84 28.23 -15.00
C SER A 142 -53.22 28.84 -15.24
N ASP A 143 -53.48 29.18 -16.50
CA ASP A 143 -54.82 29.43 -17.02
C ASP A 143 -55.79 28.31 -16.62
N ILE A 144 -57.03 28.70 -16.32
CA ILE A 144 -58.09 27.82 -15.80
C ILE A 144 -58.30 26.59 -16.70
N GLU A 145 -58.13 26.75 -18.01
CA GLU A 145 -58.26 25.65 -18.99
C GLU A 145 -57.26 24.51 -18.76
N ILE A 146 -55.96 24.77 -18.59
CA ILE A 146 -54.96 23.70 -18.38
C ILE A 146 -55.17 23.04 -17.03
N ARG A 147 -55.53 23.84 -16.03
CA ARG A 147 -55.83 23.36 -14.69
C ARG A 147 -57.04 22.43 -14.68
N GLU A 148 -58.10 22.70 -15.44
CA GLU A 148 -59.27 21.80 -15.50
C GLU A 148 -59.07 20.61 -16.45
N LEU A 149 -58.35 20.80 -17.56
CA LEU A 149 -58.17 19.77 -18.59
C LEU A 149 -57.13 18.70 -18.24
N CYS A 150 -56.09 19.05 -17.48
CA CYS A 150 -54.91 18.19 -17.24
C CYS A 150 -54.58 17.99 -15.75
N HIS A 151 -55.50 18.33 -14.84
CA HIS A 151 -55.28 18.26 -13.40
C HIS A 151 -54.78 16.87 -12.97
N ASP A 152 -55.57 15.86 -13.32
CA ASP A 152 -55.40 14.50 -12.81
C ASP A 152 -54.13 13.85 -13.39
N GLU A 153 -53.78 14.18 -14.63
CA GLU A 153 -52.56 13.72 -15.28
C GLU A 153 -51.31 14.35 -14.64
N ILE A 154 -51.34 15.64 -14.28
CA ILE A 154 -50.25 16.30 -13.57
C ILE A 154 -50.10 15.75 -12.14
N VAL A 155 -51.21 15.55 -11.44
CA VAL A 155 -51.21 14.96 -10.08
C VAL A 155 -50.65 13.53 -10.12
N SER A 156 -51.10 12.71 -11.07
CA SER A 156 -50.60 11.35 -11.29
C SER A 156 -49.11 11.34 -11.63
N PHE A 157 -48.66 12.24 -12.51
CA PHE A 157 -47.24 12.40 -12.85
C PHE A 157 -46.39 12.80 -11.63
N CYS A 158 -46.82 13.80 -10.86
CA CYS A 158 -46.14 14.22 -9.63
C CYS A 158 -46.05 13.08 -8.60
N ALA A 159 -47.12 12.31 -8.43
CA ALA A 159 -47.15 11.15 -7.54
C ALA A 159 -46.14 10.07 -7.99
N LYS A 160 -46.00 9.84 -9.29
CA LYS A 160 -44.99 8.91 -9.82
C LYS A 160 -43.56 9.43 -9.62
N ILE A 161 -43.32 10.73 -9.80
CA ILE A 161 -42.02 11.33 -9.47
C ILE A 161 -41.72 11.19 -7.97
N ASP A 162 -42.70 11.43 -7.10
CA ASP A 162 -42.53 11.27 -5.65
C ASP A 162 -42.06 9.85 -5.28
N ASN A 163 -42.62 8.83 -5.93
CA ASN A 163 -42.15 7.45 -5.77
C ASN A 163 -40.70 7.25 -6.26
N LEU A 164 -40.32 7.87 -7.39
CA LEU A 164 -38.94 7.80 -7.88
C LEU A 164 -37.97 8.49 -6.94
N ILE A 165 -38.30 9.66 -6.40
CA ILE A 165 -37.49 10.38 -5.41
C ILE A 165 -37.30 9.51 -4.15
N LEU A 166 -38.37 8.91 -3.65
CA LEU A 166 -38.29 8.01 -2.48
C LEU A 166 -37.35 6.83 -2.74
N ASN A 167 -37.47 6.18 -3.91
CA ASN A 167 -36.58 5.09 -4.29
C ASN A 167 -35.12 5.55 -4.41
N SER A 168 -34.86 6.69 -5.06
CA SER A 168 -33.52 7.27 -5.15
C SER A 168 -32.93 7.55 -3.77
N ARG A 169 -33.72 8.11 -2.83
CA ARG A 169 -33.28 8.36 -1.44
C ARG A 169 -32.90 7.08 -0.70
N MET A 170 -33.65 5.99 -0.91
CA MET A 170 -33.32 4.69 -0.32
C MET A 170 -31.98 4.17 -0.86
N GLU A 171 -31.77 4.22 -2.17
CA GLU A 171 -30.52 3.76 -2.79
C GLU A 171 -29.33 4.68 -2.46
N ILE A 172 -29.54 5.99 -2.29
CA ILE A 172 -28.51 6.93 -1.77
C ILE A 172 -28.08 6.52 -0.36
N ALA A 173 -29.04 6.27 0.53
CA ALA A 173 -28.74 5.86 1.90
C ALA A 173 -27.94 4.54 1.92
N ARG A 174 -28.32 3.58 1.07
CA ARG A 174 -27.61 2.31 0.91
C ARG A 174 -26.17 2.52 0.42
N ALA A 175 -25.98 3.33 -0.62
CA ALA A 175 -24.65 3.65 -1.14
C ALA A 175 -23.76 4.35 -0.09
N LYS A 176 -24.30 5.26 0.72
CA LYS A 176 -23.57 5.91 1.82
C LYS A 176 -23.13 4.93 2.90
N VAL A 177 -24.03 4.02 3.31
CA VAL A 177 -23.67 2.96 4.26
C VAL A 177 -22.58 2.05 3.69
N LEU A 178 -22.63 1.75 2.39
CA LEU A 178 -21.60 0.97 1.72
C LEU A 178 -20.22 1.66 1.74
N VAL A 179 -20.18 2.99 1.57
CA VAL A 179 -18.93 3.78 1.70
C VAL A 179 -18.34 3.61 3.10
N GLU A 180 -19.15 3.75 4.15
CA GLU A 180 -18.68 3.57 5.53
C GLU A 180 -18.15 2.15 5.78
N ILE A 181 -18.85 1.13 5.29
CA ILE A 181 -18.42 -0.27 5.38
C ILE A 181 -17.10 -0.49 4.63
N ALA A 182 -16.98 0.05 3.42
CA ALA A 182 -15.77 -0.06 2.61
C ALA A 182 -14.57 0.61 3.28
N SER A 183 -14.76 1.81 3.82
CA SER A 183 -13.73 2.56 4.55
C SER A 183 -13.28 1.80 5.81
N GLY A 184 -14.21 1.29 6.61
CA GLY A 184 -13.88 0.48 7.78
C GLY A 184 -13.10 -0.79 7.43
N ARG A 185 -13.47 -1.48 6.34
CA ARG A 185 -12.73 -2.66 5.85
C ARG A 185 -11.36 -2.31 5.28
N ARG A 186 -11.24 -1.18 4.57
CA ARG A 186 -9.96 -0.65 4.06
C ARG A 186 -8.99 -0.38 5.21
N ASP A 187 -9.46 0.20 6.31
CA ASP A 187 -8.64 0.45 7.50
C ASP A 187 -8.18 -0.86 8.17
N LEU A 188 -9.05 -1.87 8.26
CA LEU A 188 -8.67 -3.19 8.76
C LEU A 188 -7.59 -3.86 7.88
N VAL A 189 -7.71 -3.76 6.55
CA VAL A 189 -6.69 -4.27 5.62
C VAL A 189 -5.36 -3.55 5.83
N LEU A 190 -5.38 -2.23 6.02
CA LEU A 190 -4.18 -1.45 6.31
C LEU A 190 -3.50 -1.90 7.61
N GLN A 191 -4.28 -2.11 8.68
CA GLN A 191 -3.77 -2.64 9.94
C GLN A 191 -3.12 -4.02 9.75
N PHE A 192 -3.70 -4.88 8.92
CA PHE A 192 -3.11 -6.18 8.61
C PHE A 192 -1.81 -6.07 7.80
N ILE A 193 -1.72 -5.16 6.83
CA ILE A 193 -0.47 -4.92 6.10
C ILE A 193 0.63 -4.47 7.06
N GLN A 194 0.31 -3.56 7.99
CA GLN A 194 1.25 -3.08 9.01
C GLN A 194 1.67 -4.19 9.99
N SER A 195 0.71 -4.99 10.47
CA SER A 195 0.98 -6.12 11.37
C SER A 195 1.88 -7.18 10.71
N GLN A 196 1.66 -7.50 9.42
CA GLN A 196 2.53 -8.40 8.67
C GLN A 196 3.95 -7.83 8.50
N GLY A 197 4.06 -6.53 8.24
CA GLY A 197 5.35 -5.84 8.19
C GLY A 197 6.10 -5.92 9.53
N ALA A 198 5.38 -5.72 10.64
CA ALA A 198 5.93 -5.83 11.99
C ALA A 198 6.39 -7.25 12.32
N GLU A 199 5.61 -8.27 11.97
CA GLU A 199 5.99 -9.68 12.18
C GLU A 199 7.24 -10.07 11.36
N LYS A 200 7.30 -9.67 10.08
CA LYS A 200 8.48 -9.91 9.24
C LYS A 200 9.71 -9.20 9.80
N MET A 201 9.54 -7.99 10.34
CA MET A 201 10.60 -7.25 11.03
C MET A 201 11.04 -7.92 12.34
N GLU A 202 10.10 -8.47 13.11
CA GLU A 202 10.41 -9.22 14.33
C GLU A 202 11.26 -10.46 14.01
N GLN A 203 10.84 -11.24 13.02
CA GLN A 203 11.62 -12.39 12.55
C GLN A 203 13.01 -11.99 12.05
N LEU A 204 13.09 -10.92 11.26
CA LEU A 204 14.37 -10.37 10.82
C LEU A 204 15.23 -9.95 12.01
N THR A 205 14.67 -9.27 13.00
CA THR A 205 15.36 -8.79 14.20
C THR A 205 15.88 -9.96 15.04
N ILE A 206 15.07 -11.01 15.24
CA ILE A 206 15.48 -12.23 15.94
C ILE A 206 16.65 -12.89 15.20
N SER A 207 16.55 -13.05 13.88
CA SER A 207 17.62 -13.64 13.07
C SER A 207 18.90 -12.79 13.08
N MET A 208 18.77 -11.46 13.08
CA MET A 208 19.88 -10.52 13.20
C MET A 208 20.55 -10.62 14.56
N HIS A 209 19.79 -10.75 15.65
CA HIS A 209 20.34 -10.95 16.99
C HIS A 209 21.17 -12.23 17.04
N GLN A 210 20.64 -13.34 16.52
CA GLN A 210 21.35 -14.61 16.46
C GLN A 210 22.63 -14.52 15.60
N MET A 211 22.55 -13.85 14.44
CA MET A 211 23.71 -13.59 13.60
C MET A 211 24.75 -12.69 14.28
N SER A 212 24.30 -11.71 15.07
CA SER A 212 25.18 -10.82 15.84
C SER A 212 25.98 -11.61 16.87
N ASP A 213 25.34 -12.54 17.59
CA ASP A 213 26.01 -13.38 18.57
C ASP A 213 27.11 -14.26 17.94
N LEU A 214 26.86 -14.80 16.74
CA LEU A 214 27.85 -15.57 15.98
C LEU A 214 28.99 -14.66 15.49
N SER A 215 28.67 -13.49 14.95
CA SER A 215 29.65 -12.51 14.47
C SER A 215 30.58 -12.03 15.60
N GLN A 216 30.06 -11.86 16.82
CA GLN A 216 30.89 -11.56 17.99
C GLN A 216 31.91 -12.67 18.28
N LYS A 217 31.51 -13.95 18.20
CA LYS A 217 32.42 -15.08 18.40
C LYS A 217 33.50 -15.14 17.31
N GLU A 218 33.12 -14.93 16.05
CA GLU A 218 34.08 -14.85 14.93
C GLU A 218 35.08 -13.70 15.12
N ALA A 219 34.62 -12.53 15.58
CA ALA A 219 35.48 -11.40 15.87
C ALA A 219 36.47 -11.68 17.02
N VAL A 220 36.05 -12.40 18.06
CA VAL A 220 36.95 -12.84 19.14
C VAL A 220 37.99 -13.83 18.62
N ALA A 221 37.58 -14.81 17.79
CA ALA A 221 38.51 -15.77 17.18
C ALA A 221 39.56 -15.07 16.30
N MET A 222 39.15 -14.11 15.45
CA MET A 222 40.07 -13.29 14.66
C MET A 222 41.07 -12.54 15.56
N ARG A 223 40.62 -11.96 16.67
CA ARG A 223 41.51 -11.27 17.63
C ARG A 223 42.54 -12.23 18.23
N ILE A 224 42.14 -13.44 18.63
CA ILE A 224 43.09 -14.44 19.16
C ILE A 224 44.16 -14.77 18.12
N ILE A 225 43.77 -15.02 16.86
CA ILE A 225 44.73 -15.31 15.77
C ILE A 225 45.70 -14.13 15.61
N THR A 226 45.23 -12.88 15.59
CA THR A 226 46.12 -11.71 15.47
C THR A 226 47.10 -11.56 16.63
N VAL A 227 46.70 -11.91 17.86
CA VAL A 227 47.61 -11.90 19.02
C VAL A 227 48.67 -13.00 18.89
N VAL A 228 48.27 -14.21 18.50
CA VAL A 228 49.20 -15.33 18.28
C VAL A 228 50.20 -14.99 17.18
N THR A 229 49.76 -14.40 16.05
CA THR A 229 50.66 -14.01 14.96
C THR A 229 51.61 -12.89 15.38
N LEU A 230 51.17 -11.89 16.15
CA LEU A 230 52.04 -10.81 16.66
C LEU A 230 53.17 -11.34 17.56
N ILE A 231 52.93 -12.41 18.31
CA ILE A 231 53.96 -13.06 19.15
C ILE A 231 54.95 -13.85 18.28
N TYR A 232 54.46 -14.56 17.27
CA TYR A 232 55.26 -15.49 16.48
C TYR A 232 56.08 -14.79 15.38
N LEU A 233 55.57 -13.70 14.80
CA LEU A 233 56.17 -13.01 13.66
C LEU A 233 57.61 -12.52 13.93
N PRO A 234 57.94 -11.91 15.09
CA PRO A 234 59.33 -11.57 15.44
C PRO A 234 60.24 -12.79 15.57
N ALA A 235 59.72 -13.90 16.11
CA ALA A 235 60.47 -15.13 16.27
C ALA A 235 60.85 -15.74 14.91
N THR A 236 59.88 -15.79 14.00
CA THR A 236 60.09 -16.29 12.63
C THR A 236 61.09 -15.41 11.88
N PHE A 237 60.94 -14.08 11.94
CA PHE A 237 61.87 -13.17 11.26
C PHE A 237 63.32 -13.35 11.75
N VAL A 238 63.52 -13.42 13.07
CA VAL A 238 64.86 -13.63 13.63
C VAL A 238 65.37 -15.05 13.31
N SER A 239 64.53 -16.08 13.40
CA SER A 239 64.91 -17.45 13.00
C SER A 239 65.34 -17.52 11.53
N THR A 240 64.61 -16.86 10.63
CA THR A 240 64.95 -16.82 9.20
C THR A 240 66.25 -16.04 8.97
N LEU A 241 66.43 -14.87 9.60
CA LEU A 241 67.68 -14.10 9.50
C LEU A 241 68.90 -14.91 9.95
N PHE A 242 68.80 -15.61 11.08
CA PHE A 242 69.88 -16.46 11.59
C PHE A 242 70.06 -17.76 10.80
N SER A 243 69.08 -18.15 9.97
CA SER A 243 69.19 -19.29 9.04
C SER A 243 69.84 -18.91 7.70
N THR A 244 70.00 -17.62 7.42
CA THR A 244 70.72 -17.13 6.23
C THR A 244 72.22 -17.00 6.50
N ASP A 245 73.03 -17.10 5.44
CA ASP A 245 74.50 -16.95 5.47
C ASP A 245 75.02 -15.58 5.98
N ILE A 246 74.11 -14.66 6.32
CA ILE A 246 74.42 -13.34 6.87
C ILE A 246 75.06 -13.47 8.27
N VAL A 247 74.67 -14.49 9.07
CA VAL A 247 75.21 -14.70 10.42
C VAL A 247 75.87 -16.08 10.52
N LYS A 248 77.17 -16.13 10.24
CA LYS A 248 77.97 -17.37 10.33
C LYS A 248 78.45 -17.62 11.76
N TYR A 249 78.02 -18.73 12.34
CA TYR A 249 78.49 -19.21 13.65
C TYR A 249 79.38 -20.46 13.56
N GLN A 250 79.71 -20.89 12.33
CA GLN A 250 80.68 -21.94 12.05
C GLN A 250 81.95 -21.30 11.51
N ASP A 251 83.09 -21.74 12.04
CA ASP A 251 84.40 -21.35 11.56
C ASP A 251 84.63 -22.02 10.20
N GLN A 252 84.44 -21.26 9.11
CA GLN A 252 84.62 -21.72 7.74
C GLN A 252 86.10 -21.68 7.35
N SER A 253 86.95 -22.29 8.17
CA SER A 253 88.39 -22.44 7.91
C SER A 253 88.81 -23.89 7.63
N SER A 254 87.88 -24.85 7.60
CA SER A 254 88.08 -26.18 6.99
C SER A 254 86.73 -26.84 6.70
N GLY A 255 86.69 -27.69 5.66
CA GLY A 255 85.49 -28.36 5.16
C GLY A 255 84.69 -29.13 6.21
N GLY A 256 83.43 -29.44 5.86
CA GLY A 256 82.39 -29.99 6.73
C GLY A 256 82.89 -30.90 7.87
N THR A 257 82.37 -30.64 9.07
CA THR A 257 82.65 -31.37 10.30
C THR A 257 82.25 -32.84 10.15
N THR A 258 83.21 -33.61 9.66
CA THR A 258 83.22 -35.07 9.69
C THR A 258 84.09 -35.46 10.88
N ASP A 259 83.58 -36.37 11.71
CA ASP A 259 84.42 -37.13 12.64
C ASP A 259 85.53 -37.84 11.80
N SER A 260 86.63 -38.19 12.45
CA SER A 260 87.68 -39.11 11.98
C SER A 260 87.20 -40.42 11.32
N LEU A 261 85.89 -40.69 11.34
CA LEU A 261 85.19 -41.81 10.71
C LEU A 261 84.15 -41.43 9.62
N GLY A 262 84.17 -40.19 9.10
CA GLY A 262 83.39 -39.80 7.91
C GLY A 262 81.89 -39.56 8.11
N ASN A 263 81.40 -39.53 9.36
CA ASN A 263 79.99 -39.26 9.65
C ASN A 263 79.73 -37.77 9.86
N VAL A 264 78.63 -37.26 9.30
CA VAL A 264 78.22 -35.85 9.38
C VAL A 264 77.74 -35.51 10.79
N CYS A 265 78.46 -34.67 11.51
CA CYS A 265 78.05 -34.22 12.85
C CYS A 265 77.27 -32.91 12.79
N VAL A 266 76.08 -32.90 13.38
CA VAL A 266 75.28 -31.68 13.57
C VAL A 266 75.98 -30.79 14.59
N SER A 267 76.53 -29.66 14.13
CA SER A 267 77.28 -28.73 14.99
C SER A 267 76.34 -27.72 15.67
N PHE A 268 76.08 -27.90 16.96
CA PHE A 268 75.26 -27.00 17.78
C PHE A 268 76.12 -25.87 18.37
N SER A 269 75.88 -24.61 17.99
CA SER A 269 76.59 -23.46 18.55
C SER A 269 75.76 -22.80 19.65
N SER A 270 76.19 -22.97 20.91
CA SER A 270 75.54 -22.32 22.07
C SER A 270 75.60 -20.79 22.01
N LEU A 271 76.59 -20.23 21.29
CA LEU A 271 76.72 -18.79 21.11
C LEU A 271 75.62 -18.24 20.19
N ALA A 272 75.27 -18.96 19.12
CA ALA A 272 74.19 -18.60 18.21
C ALA A 272 72.84 -18.54 18.93
N LEU A 273 72.59 -19.52 19.82
CA LEU A 273 71.37 -19.57 20.63
C LEU A 273 71.27 -18.38 21.60
N SER A 274 72.37 -18.04 22.28
CA SER A 274 72.37 -16.88 23.20
C SER A 274 72.10 -15.57 22.48
N ARG A 275 72.69 -15.37 21.29
CA ARG A 275 72.46 -14.17 20.47
C ARG A 275 71.06 -14.13 19.87
N TRP A 276 70.51 -15.28 19.52
CA TRP A 276 69.13 -15.39 19.08
C TRP A 276 68.16 -14.90 20.17
N PHE A 277 68.36 -15.29 21.43
CA PHE A 277 67.55 -14.77 22.56
C PHE A 277 67.75 -13.26 22.79
N GLU A 278 68.99 -12.77 22.69
CA GLU A 278 69.35 -11.36 22.86
C GLU A 278 68.62 -10.45 21.85
N VAL A 279 68.43 -10.89 20.61
CA VAL A 279 67.72 -10.12 19.57
C VAL A 279 66.22 -10.35 19.59
N THR A 280 65.78 -11.58 19.85
CA THR A 280 64.36 -11.95 19.77
C THR A 280 63.53 -11.34 20.90
N LEU A 281 64.05 -11.29 22.13
CA LEU A 281 63.31 -10.78 23.28
C LEU A 281 62.96 -9.28 23.17
N PRO A 282 63.90 -8.37 22.85
CA PRO A 282 63.60 -6.96 22.66
C PRO A 282 62.64 -6.74 21.49
N LEU A 283 62.84 -7.45 20.37
CA LEU A 283 61.96 -7.31 19.21
C LEU A 283 60.53 -7.74 19.54
N ARG A 284 60.36 -8.87 20.24
CA ARG A 284 59.04 -9.31 20.74
C ARG A 284 58.41 -8.28 21.69
N ALA A 285 59.19 -7.70 22.60
CA ALA A 285 58.68 -6.68 23.53
C ALA A 285 58.22 -5.41 22.80
N ILE A 286 58.96 -4.95 21.78
CA ILE A 286 58.59 -3.79 20.96
C ILE A 286 57.33 -4.09 20.14
N THR A 287 57.26 -5.24 19.48
CA THR A 287 56.08 -5.63 18.68
C THR A 287 54.82 -5.76 19.55
N LEU A 288 54.93 -6.37 20.73
CA LEU A 288 53.84 -6.45 21.70
C LEU A 288 53.45 -5.08 22.26
N GLY A 289 54.44 -4.23 22.57
CA GLY A 289 54.21 -2.87 23.06
C GLY A 289 53.46 -2.00 22.05
N LEU A 290 53.87 -2.04 20.78
CA LEU A 290 53.20 -1.35 19.68
C LEU A 290 51.79 -1.90 19.44
N GLY A 291 51.62 -3.22 19.46
CA GLY A 291 50.31 -3.87 19.32
C GLY A 291 49.35 -3.49 20.45
N TYR A 292 49.83 -3.51 21.70
CA TYR A 292 49.04 -3.09 22.87
C TYR A 292 48.69 -1.61 22.81
N TRP A 293 49.63 -0.75 22.40
CA TRP A 293 49.38 0.68 22.23
C TRP A 293 48.32 0.95 21.16
N ALA A 294 48.41 0.28 20.00
CA ALA A 294 47.42 0.38 18.93
C ALA A 294 46.03 -0.11 19.38
N PHE A 295 45.98 -1.24 20.11
CA PHE A 295 44.74 -1.78 20.66
C PHE A 295 44.09 -0.80 21.67
N LYS A 296 44.88 -0.27 22.61
CA LYS A 296 44.40 0.69 23.61
C LYS A 296 43.92 2.00 22.98
N MET A 297 44.58 2.46 21.91
CA MET A 297 44.17 3.66 21.18
C MET A 297 42.87 3.44 20.40
N ALA A 298 42.69 2.27 19.80
CA ALA A 298 41.43 1.87 19.15
C ALA A 298 40.28 1.76 20.16
N GLU A 299 40.53 1.20 21.35
CA GLU A 299 39.53 1.08 22.40
C GLU A 299 39.11 2.45 22.96
N LYS A 300 40.06 3.39 23.12
CA LYS A 300 39.78 4.77 23.55
C LYS A 300 38.90 5.51 22.53
N LYS A 301 39.12 5.29 21.22
CA LYS A 301 38.24 5.83 20.16
C LYS A 301 36.83 5.24 20.22
N ARG A 302 36.70 3.94 20.49
CA ARG A 302 35.39 3.28 20.62
C ARG A 302 34.57 3.83 21.78
N LYS A 303 35.18 4.00 22.97
CA LYS A 303 34.52 4.59 24.15
C LYS A 303 34.11 6.05 23.93
N GLY A 304 34.89 6.82 23.16
CA GLY A 304 34.52 8.18 22.77
C GLY A 304 33.29 8.22 21.83
N PHE A 305 33.12 7.20 20.99
CA PHE A 305 32.00 7.09 20.07
C PHE A 305 30.72 6.56 20.72
N GLU A 306 30.80 5.73 21.76
CA GLU A 306 29.64 5.24 22.55
C GLU A 306 29.05 6.29 23.51
N ILE A 307 29.77 7.37 23.83
CA ILE A 307 29.28 8.46 24.70
C ILE A 307 28.49 9.53 23.89
N LEU A 308 28.72 9.61 22.58
CA LEU A 308 28.04 10.54 21.67
C LEU A 308 26.58 10.20 21.26
N PRO A 309 26.06 8.96 21.28
CA PRO A 309 24.66 8.69 20.96
C PRO A 309 23.72 9.06 22.12
N ASN A 310 24.17 8.92 23.37
CA ASN A 310 23.35 9.18 24.55
C ASN A 310 23.18 10.67 24.86
N TYR A 311 24.11 11.54 24.44
CA TYR A 311 23.97 12.99 24.63
C TYR A 311 23.02 13.64 23.60
N ALA A 312 22.76 12.97 22.48
CA ALA A 312 21.80 13.45 21.46
C ALA A 312 20.34 13.10 21.81
N LEU A 313 20.10 12.07 22.62
CA LEU A 313 18.75 11.68 23.05
C LEU A 313 18.25 12.50 24.26
N ASP A 314 19.13 13.00 25.12
CA ASP A 314 18.72 13.76 26.32
C ASP A 314 18.35 15.22 26.02
N LYS A 315 18.93 15.81 24.96
CA LYS A 315 18.59 17.19 24.53
C LYS A 315 17.28 17.31 23.73
N GLY A 316 16.65 16.21 23.34
CA GLY A 316 15.35 16.19 22.66
C GLY A 316 14.14 16.10 23.60
N SER A 317 14.36 15.89 24.90
CA SER A 317 13.30 15.73 25.92
C SER A 317 13.08 16.98 26.80
N MET A 318 13.84 18.05 26.57
CA MET A 318 13.66 19.35 27.22
C MET A 318 13.60 20.43 26.14
N GLY A 319 12.46 20.49 25.45
CA GLY A 319 12.08 21.51 24.49
C GLY A 319 10.58 21.48 24.31
#